data_AF-A0A2H8TNR0-F1
#
_entry.id   AF-A0A2H8TNR0-F1
#
_cell.length_a   1.000
_cell.length_b   1.000
_cell.length_c   1.000
_cell.angle_alpha   90.00
_cell.angle_beta   90.00
_cell.angle_gamma   90.00
#
_symmetry.space_group_name_H-M   'P 1'
#
loop_
_entity.id
_entity.type
_entity.pdbx_description
1 polymer ?
#
loop_
_entity_poly.entity_id
_entity_poly.type
_entity_poly.pdbx_seq_one_letter_code
_entity_poly.pdbx_strand_id
1 'polypeptide(L)'
;MMLFKFGCRNPQNCLQRFNVCVNLADEQYDKQIILQLIHLVGKSAQFMSVVSLVSDKCKEQQNIQSCRLLANEFNLSTKQLEATLLITFCQLQNWILVDDMLLNKNWLGKDKLALSLPIGETVKLLHNNGAPSSSLTRYIKIIKDSDERLELAKKFNCHHIIIDDFASKKDRRGLLVYKTTLQKQSESYCYADVILKSPNTKWKN
;
A
#
# COMPACT_ATOMS: atom_id res chain seq x y z
N MET A 1 12.47 6.55 -30.64
CA MET A 1 12.24 5.63 -29.50
C MET A 1 12.97 4.28 -29.61
N MET A 2 13.14 3.69 -30.81
CA MET A 2 13.88 2.42 -31.00
C MET A 2 15.41 2.53 -30.73
N LEU A 3 16.03 3.66 -31.07
CA LEU A 3 17.48 3.90 -30.84
C LEU A 3 17.86 3.95 -29.35
N PHE A 4 16.96 4.42 -28.47
CA PHE A 4 17.19 4.43 -27.02
C PHE A 4 17.18 3.01 -26.44
N LYS A 5 16.27 2.14 -26.90
CA LYS A 5 16.22 0.72 -26.51
C LYS A 5 17.46 -0.07 -26.95
N PHE A 6 18.04 0.23 -28.12
CA PHE A 6 19.25 -0.45 -28.61
C PHE A 6 20.53 0.12 -27.99
N GLY A 7 20.58 1.43 -27.76
CA GLY A 7 21.70 2.10 -27.11
C GLY A 7 21.87 1.74 -25.62
N CYS A 8 20.82 1.17 -25.00
CA CYS A 8 20.78 0.87 -23.57
C CYS A 8 20.88 -0.61 -23.17
N ARG A 9 21.42 -1.47 -24.05
CA ARG A 9 21.58 -2.91 -23.73
C ARG A 9 22.79 -3.24 -22.85
N ASN A 10 23.84 -2.42 -22.89
CA ASN A 10 25.04 -2.61 -22.09
C ASN A 10 25.16 -1.45 -21.08
N PRO A 11 25.04 -1.72 -19.77
CA PRO A 11 25.17 -0.71 -18.71
C PRO A 11 26.46 0.11 -18.80
N GLN A 12 27.60 -0.50 -19.16
CA GLN A 12 28.89 0.19 -19.26
C GLN A 12 28.89 1.20 -20.42
N ASN A 13 28.37 0.82 -21.59
CA ASN A 13 28.27 1.71 -22.74
C ASN A 13 27.33 2.90 -22.45
N CYS A 14 26.29 2.67 -21.65
CA CYS A 14 25.41 3.74 -21.21
C CYS A 14 26.07 4.69 -20.24
N LEU A 15 26.79 4.17 -19.24
CA LEU A 15 27.55 4.99 -18.31
C LEU A 15 28.52 5.89 -19.06
N GLN A 16 29.24 5.36 -20.06
CA GLN A 16 30.11 6.18 -20.91
C GLN A 16 29.33 7.30 -21.63
N ARG A 17 28.18 6.99 -22.23
CA ARG A 17 27.36 7.99 -22.93
C ARG A 17 26.77 9.03 -21.99
N PHE A 18 26.28 8.63 -20.83
CA PHE A 18 25.76 9.57 -19.83
C PHE A 18 26.86 10.48 -19.32
N ASN A 19 28.07 9.97 -19.08
CA ASN A 19 29.22 10.81 -18.71
C ASN A 19 29.52 11.87 -19.78
N VAL A 20 29.43 11.52 -21.07
CA VAL A 20 29.54 12.49 -22.17
C VAL A 20 28.40 13.51 -22.09
N CYS A 21 27.15 13.08 -21.91
CA CYS A 21 26.00 13.98 -21.78
C CYS A 21 26.10 14.94 -20.59
N VAL A 22 26.64 14.52 -19.43
CA VAL A 22 26.86 15.42 -18.28
C VAL A 22 27.79 16.58 -18.66
N ASN A 23 28.85 16.28 -19.40
CA ASN A 23 29.84 17.29 -19.81
C ASN A 23 29.29 18.25 -20.87
N LEU A 24 28.33 17.79 -21.69
CA LEU A 24 27.69 18.59 -22.73
C LEU A 24 26.43 19.32 -22.27
N ALA A 25 25.89 19.00 -21.09
CA ALA A 25 24.72 19.68 -20.55
C ALA A 25 25.10 21.11 -20.14
N ASP A 26 24.30 22.09 -20.55
CA ASP A 26 24.49 23.48 -20.17
C ASP A 26 23.76 23.81 -18.86
N GLU A 27 22.55 23.24 -18.69
CA GLU A 27 21.73 23.48 -17.51
C GLU A 27 22.12 22.62 -16.31
N GLN A 28 22.18 23.23 -15.13
CA GLN A 28 22.49 22.53 -13.88
C GLN A 28 21.45 21.45 -13.54
N TYR A 29 20.18 21.69 -13.88
CA TYR A 29 19.10 20.73 -13.65
C TYR A 29 19.31 19.43 -14.44
N ASP A 30 19.63 19.55 -15.73
CA ASP A 30 19.91 18.40 -16.60
C ASP A 30 21.13 17.61 -16.13
N LYS A 31 22.19 18.29 -15.68
CA LYS A 31 23.36 17.63 -15.07
C LYS A 31 22.98 16.76 -13.89
N GLN A 32 22.12 17.26 -13.00
CA GLN A 32 21.68 16.50 -11.82
C GLN A 32 20.89 15.26 -12.22
N ILE A 33 19.98 15.36 -13.20
CA ILE A 33 19.23 14.21 -13.69
C ILE A 33 20.18 13.14 -14.27
N ILE A 34 21.12 13.56 -15.12
CA ILE A 34 22.04 12.61 -15.77
C ILE A 34 22.97 11.95 -14.72
N LEU A 35 23.43 12.69 -13.72
CA LEU A 35 24.21 12.15 -12.61
C LEU A 35 23.42 11.11 -11.79
N GLN A 36 22.12 11.35 -11.55
CA GLN A 36 21.26 10.36 -10.91
C GLN A 36 21.09 9.08 -11.74
N LEU A 37 20.98 9.21 -13.08
CA LEU A 37 20.92 8.05 -13.97
C LEU A 37 22.23 7.25 -13.96
N ILE A 38 23.38 7.93 -13.97
CA ILE A 38 24.70 7.29 -13.82
C ILE A 38 24.77 6.50 -12.52
N HIS A 39 24.39 7.13 -11.40
CA HIS A 39 24.40 6.47 -10.09
C HIS A 39 23.48 5.24 -10.05
N LEU A 40 22.26 5.35 -10.62
CA LEU A 40 21.28 4.26 -10.68
C LEU A 40 21.77 3.06 -11.50
N VAL A 41 22.30 3.31 -12.69
CA VAL A 41 22.84 2.26 -13.58
C VAL A 41 24.06 1.59 -12.93
N GLY A 42 24.91 2.38 -12.26
CA GLY A 42 26.05 1.87 -11.52
C GLY A 42 25.65 0.92 -10.38
N LYS A 43 24.57 1.20 -9.65
CA LYS A 43 24.10 0.37 -8.52
C LYS A 43 23.36 -0.90 -8.93
N SER A 44 22.54 -0.85 -9.98
CA SER A 44 21.61 -1.93 -10.33
C SER A 44 22.13 -2.88 -11.41
N ALA A 45 23.15 -2.48 -12.17
CA ALA A 45 23.64 -3.19 -13.37
C ALA A 45 22.54 -3.50 -14.41
N GLN A 46 21.34 -2.91 -14.27
CA GLN A 46 20.17 -3.11 -15.11
C GLN A 46 19.41 -1.78 -15.25
N PHE A 47 18.67 -1.62 -16.34
CA PHE A 47 17.80 -0.45 -16.49
C PHE A 47 16.49 -0.68 -15.75
N MET A 48 16.43 -0.22 -14.51
CA MET A 48 15.22 -0.23 -13.68
C MET A 48 14.90 1.17 -13.18
N SER A 49 13.67 1.38 -12.74
CA SER A 49 13.31 2.63 -12.07
C SER A 49 13.93 2.69 -10.66
N VAL A 50 14.13 3.89 -10.11
CA VAL A 50 14.59 4.03 -8.72
C VAL A 50 13.63 3.34 -7.73
N VAL A 51 12.32 3.45 -7.95
CA VAL A 51 11.30 2.78 -7.13
C VAL A 51 11.46 1.27 -7.16
N SER A 52 11.77 0.70 -8.33
CA SER A 52 12.03 -0.73 -8.48
C SER A 52 13.30 -1.14 -7.74
N LEU A 53 14.39 -0.36 -7.86
CA LEU A 53 15.65 -0.63 -7.14
C LEU A 53 15.43 -0.61 -5.62
N VAL A 54 14.74 0.42 -5.12
CA VAL A 54 14.42 0.55 -3.70
C VAL A 54 13.55 -0.62 -3.26
N SER A 55 12.48 -0.94 -3.99
CA SER A 55 11.64 -2.12 -3.71
C SER A 55 12.47 -3.39 -3.59
N ASP A 56 13.31 -3.71 -4.56
CA ASP A 56 14.06 -4.97 -4.58
C ASP A 56 15.07 -5.05 -3.43
N LYS A 57 15.78 -3.95 -3.14
CA LYS A 57 16.68 -3.90 -1.97
C LYS A 57 15.93 -3.97 -0.65
N CYS A 58 14.74 -3.40 -0.57
CA CYS A 58 13.89 -3.50 0.60
C CYS A 58 13.32 -4.91 0.80
N LYS A 59 13.07 -5.66 -0.28
CA LYS A 59 12.67 -7.07 -0.18
C LYS A 59 13.78 -7.93 0.41
N GLU A 60 15.03 -7.67 0.00
CA GLU A 60 16.22 -8.37 0.51
C GLU A 60 16.46 -8.07 2.00
N GLN A 61 16.39 -6.78 2.37
CA GLN A 61 16.79 -6.34 3.71
C GLN A 61 15.67 -6.39 4.76
N GLN A 62 14.43 -6.16 4.34
CA GLN A 62 13.25 -6.01 5.21
C GLN A 62 13.46 -5.07 6.41
N ASN A 63 14.25 -4.01 6.20
CA ASN A 63 14.58 -3.01 7.21
C ASN A 63 14.20 -1.61 6.70
N ILE A 64 13.22 -0.99 7.36
CA ILE A 64 12.66 0.31 6.95
C ILE A 64 13.74 1.42 6.96
N GLN A 65 14.68 1.38 7.91
CA GLN A 65 15.69 2.42 8.04
C GLN A 65 16.73 2.33 6.91
N SER A 66 17.19 1.13 6.56
CA SER A 66 18.09 0.93 5.41
C SER A 66 17.43 1.36 4.10
N CYS A 67 16.14 1.05 3.94
CA CYS A 67 15.34 1.51 2.82
C CYS A 67 15.24 3.04 2.72
N ARG A 68 15.08 3.74 3.86
CA ARG A 68 15.07 5.21 3.91
C ARG A 68 16.40 5.80 3.46
N LEU A 69 17.52 5.23 3.92
CA LEU A 69 18.85 5.68 3.50
C LEU A 69 19.03 5.55 1.99
N LEU A 70 18.67 4.40 1.43
CA LEU A 70 18.75 4.18 -0.02
C LEU A 70 17.85 5.14 -0.80
N ALA A 71 16.61 5.36 -0.36
CA ALA A 71 15.68 6.28 -1.01
C ALA A 71 16.18 7.73 -1.02
N ASN A 72 16.84 8.15 0.07
CA ASN A 72 17.44 9.48 0.18
C ASN A 72 18.59 9.67 -0.81
N GLU A 73 19.39 8.63 -1.11
CA GLU A 73 20.45 8.71 -2.13
C GLU A 73 19.92 9.08 -3.53
N PHE A 74 18.65 8.79 -3.79
CA PHE A 74 17.99 9.09 -5.07
C PHE A 74 16.93 10.18 -4.96
N ASN A 75 16.88 10.92 -3.84
CA ASN A 75 15.93 12.00 -3.61
C ASN A 75 14.45 11.57 -3.78
N LEU A 76 14.11 10.35 -3.35
CA LEU A 76 12.71 9.93 -3.30
C LEU A 76 11.96 10.76 -2.27
N SER A 77 10.79 11.27 -2.66
CA SER A 77 9.89 11.92 -1.72
C SER A 77 9.39 10.93 -0.67
N THR A 78 9.05 11.42 0.53
CA THR A 78 8.48 10.61 1.60
C THR A 78 7.26 9.82 1.14
N LYS A 79 6.38 10.44 0.34
CA LYS A 79 5.19 9.77 -0.23
C LYS A 79 5.55 8.62 -1.16
N GLN A 80 6.54 8.81 -2.04
CA GLN A 80 7.01 7.75 -2.93
C GLN A 80 7.61 6.60 -2.13
N LEU A 81 8.40 6.90 -1.10
CA LEU A 81 8.99 5.88 -0.24
C LEU A 81 7.91 5.10 0.54
N GLU A 82 6.97 5.80 1.19
CA GLU A 82 5.87 5.16 1.92
C GLU A 82 5.07 4.22 1.02
N ALA A 83 4.65 4.70 -0.17
CA ALA A 83 3.93 3.87 -1.13
C ALA A 83 4.77 2.66 -1.58
N THR A 84 6.06 2.87 -1.89
CA THR A 84 6.97 1.81 -2.32
C THR A 84 7.10 0.72 -1.25
N LEU A 85 7.31 1.10 0.00
CA LEU A 85 7.46 0.16 1.11
C LEU A 85 6.16 -0.58 1.43
N LEU A 86 5.01 0.11 1.45
CA LEU A 86 3.71 -0.53 1.65
C LEU A 86 3.42 -1.57 0.58
N ILE A 87 3.63 -1.22 -0.69
CA ILE A 87 3.49 -2.18 -1.80
C ILE A 87 4.43 -3.36 -1.60
N THR A 88 5.69 -3.08 -1.30
CA THR A 88 6.75 -4.10 -1.18
C THR A 88 6.42 -5.10 -0.07
N PHE A 89 6.11 -4.62 1.13
CA PHE A 89 5.81 -5.50 2.26
C PHE A 89 4.44 -6.17 2.15
N CYS A 90 3.46 -5.53 1.48
CA CYS A 90 2.19 -6.17 1.13
C CYS A 90 2.41 -7.37 0.18
N GLN A 91 3.21 -7.20 -0.88
CA GLN A 91 3.53 -8.28 -1.81
C GLN A 91 4.30 -9.42 -1.14
N LEU A 92 5.11 -9.12 -0.13
CA LEU A 92 5.78 -10.11 0.71
C LEU A 92 4.88 -10.70 1.81
N GLN A 93 3.65 -10.22 1.95
CA GLN A 93 2.73 -10.55 3.05
C GLN A 93 3.33 -10.33 4.44
N ASN A 94 4.28 -9.40 4.56
CA ASN A 94 4.89 -9.05 5.85
C ASN A 94 4.01 -8.02 6.57
N TRP A 95 2.90 -8.49 7.13
CA TRP A 95 1.90 -7.66 7.81
C TRP A 95 2.46 -6.94 9.04
N ILE A 96 3.51 -7.48 9.68
CA ILE A 96 4.17 -6.84 10.82
C ILE A 96 4.78 -5.50 10.40
N LEU A 97 5.51 -5.48 9.28
CA LEU A 97 6.10 -4.24 8.75
C LEU A 97 5.04 -3.30 8.18
N VAL A 98 3.99 -3.84 7.55
CA VAL A 98 2.86 -3.02 7.09
C VAL A 98 2.15 -2.34 8.27
N ASP A 99 1.93 -3.06 9.37
CA ASP A 99 1.35 -2.51 10.60
C ASP A 99 2.27 -1.47 11.24
N ASP A 100 3.58 -1.73 11.35
CA ASP A 100 4.57 -0.79 11.92
C ASP A 100 4.61 0.54 11.13
N MET A 101 4.42 0.45 9.82
CA MET A 101 4.31 1.63 8.96
C MET A 101 2.97 2.38 9.10
N LEU A 102 1.88 1.65 9.32
CA LEU A 102 0.53 2.23 9.33
C LEU A 102 0.13 2.80 10.68
N LEU A 103 0.55 2.13 11.76
CA LEU A 103 0.01 2.30 13.10
C LEU A 103 1.12 2.75 14.05
N ASN A 104 1.03 4.00 14.50
CA ASN A 104 1.81 4.42 15.67
C ASN A 104 1.11 3.90 16.92
N LYS A 105 1.78 3.02 17.66
CA LYS A 105 1.38 2.65 19.02
C LYS A 105 1.65 3.85 19.94
N ASN A 106 0.64 4.65 20.19
CA ASN A 106 0.72 5.62 21.28
C ASN A 106 0.72 4.86 22.62
N TRP A 107 1.41 5.38 23.62
CA TRP A 107 1.46 4.82 24.99
C TRP A 107 0.07 4.52 25.57
N LEU A 108 -0.98 5.24 25.13
CA LEU A 108 -2.37 5.03 25.53
C LEU A 108 -3.11 3.91 24.75
N GLY A 109 -2.41 3.11 23.95
CA GLY A 109 -2.97 1.95 23.23
C GLY A 109 -3.96 2.28 22.12
N LYS A 110 -4.08 3.55 21.71
CA LYS A 110 -4.89 3.95 20.54
C LYS A 110 -3.98 4.11 19.33
N ASP A 111 -4.22 3.28 18.33
CA ASP A 111 -3.55 3.37 17.03
C ASP A 111 -3.85 4.72 16.39
N LYS A 112 -2.79 5.46 16.04
CA LYS A 112 -2.88 6.66 15.21
C LYS A 112 -2.21 6.37 13.88
N LEU A 113 -2.84 6.79 12.78
CA LEU A 113 -2.24 6.68 11.45
C LEU A 113 -0.88 7.39 11.44
N ALA A 114 0.15 6.65 11.05
CA ALA A 114 1.53 7.12 11.00
C ALA A 114 1.94 7.63 9.61
N LEU A 115 1.12 7.39 8.58
CA LEU A 115 1.43 7.71 7.19
C LEU A 115 1.05 9.13 6.78
N SER A 116 1.79 9.65 5.80
CA SER A 116 1.40 10.86 5.06
C SER A 116 0.29 10.59 4.02
N LEU A 117 0.11 9.34 3.61
CA LEU A 117 -0.92 8.91 2.67
C LEU A 117 -2.31 8.82 3.34
N PRO A 118 -3.38 9.33 2.70
CA PRO A 118 -4.74 9.14 3.18
C PRO A 118 -5.09 7.66 3.31
N ILE A 119 -5.73 7.27 4.42
CA ILE A 119 -6.01 5.86 4.73
C ILE A 119 -6.84 5.16 3.64
N GLY A 120 -7.83 5.83 3.04
CA GLY A 120 -8.61 5.27 1.93
C GLY A 120 -7.76 4.92 0.71
N GLU A 121 -6.81 5.79 0.35
CA GLU A 121 -5.86 5.54 -0.73
C GLU A 121 -4.89 4.41 -0.39
N THR A 122 -4.46 4.33 0.87
CA THR A 122 -3.61 3.23 1.34
C THR A 122 -4.31 1.88 1.27
N VAL A 123 -5.59 1.79 1.67
CA VAL A 123 -6.37 0.55 1.56
C VAL A 123 -6.51 0.13 0.09
N LYS A 124 -6.80 1.08 -0.81
CA LYS A 124 -6.85 0.80 -2.27
C LYS A 124 -5.50 0.28 -2.78
N LEU A 125 -4.41 0.89 -2.33
CA LEU A 125 -3.05 0.49 -2.69
C LEU A 125 -2.75 -0.95 -2.26
N LEU A 126 -3.07 -1.31 -1.01
CA LEU A 126 -2.87 -2.66 -0.47
C LEU A 126 -3.72 -3.68 -1.22
N HIS A 127 -5.00 -3.38 -1.47
CA HIS A 127 -5.88 -4.26 -2.24
C HIS A 127 -5.32 -4.55 -3.64
N ASN A 128 -4.90 -3.50 -4.36
CA ASN A 128 -4.34 -3.63 -5.71
C ASN A 128 -3.03 -4.44 -5.75
N ASN A 129 -2.39 -4.65 -4.59
CA ASN A 129 -1.15 -5.41 -4.44
C ASN A 129 -1.37 -6.75 -3.70
N GLY A 130 -2.60 -7.25 -3.68
CA GLY A 130 -2.90 -8.62 -3.26
C GLY A 130 -3.24 -8.78 -1.78
N ALA A 131 -3.52 -7.70 -1.05
CA ALA A 131 -3.96 -7.82 0.33
C ALA A 131 -5.34 -8.51 0.43
N PRO A 132 -5.49 -9.55 1.28
CA PRO A 132 -6.77 -10.20 1.47
C PRO A 132 -7.74 -9.32 2.25
N SER A 133 -9.04 -9.53 2.04
CA SER A 133 -10.11 -8.77 2.73
C SER A 133 -10.01 -8.83 4.26
N SER A 134 -9.47 -9.91 4.82
CA SER A 134 -9.22 -10.06 6.26
C SER A 134 -8.19 -9.04 6.78
N SER A 135 -7.08 -8.84 6.06
CA SER A 135 -6.08 -7.82 6.38
C SER A 135 -6.63 -6.41 6.17
N LEU A 136 -7.32 -6.18 5.04
CA LEU A 136 -7.92 -4.87 4.72
C LEU A 136 -8.96 -4.43 5.75
N THR A 137 -9.70 -5.38 6.33
CA THR A 137 -10.72 -5.10 7.36
C THR A 137 -10.15 -4.32 8.54
N ARG A 138 -8.93 -4.63 8.98
CA ARG A 138 -8.27 -3.92 10.09
C ARG A 138 -8.08 -2.44 9.76
N TYR A 139 -7.61 -2.13 8.56
CA TYR A 139 -7.29 -0.77 8.15
C TYR A 139 -8.54 0.04 7.79
N ILE A 140 -9.53 -0.56 7.15
CA ILE A 140 -10.80 0.09 6.83
C ILE A 140 -11.54 0.53 8.11
N LYS A 141 -11.43 -0.24 9.21
CA LYS A 141 -12.03 0.14 10.51
C LYS A 141 -11.47 1.45 11.09
N ILE A 142 -10.29 1.90 10.65
CA ILE A 142 -9.65 3.16 11.09
C ILE A 142 -10.26 4.37 10.37
N ILE A 143 -10.91 4.16 9.22
CA ILE A 143 -11.57 5.22 8.46
C ILE A 143 -12.72 5.79 9.30
N LYS A 144 -12.65 7.12 9.53
CA LYS A 144 -13.61 7.84 10.37
C LYS A 144 -14.91 8.13 9.63
N ASP A 145 -14.81 8.49 8.35
CA ASP A 145 -15.96 8.73 7.50
C ASP A 145 -16.73 7.42 7.28
N SER A 146 -18.00 7.38 7.69
CA SER A 146 -18.79 6.16 7.63
C SER A 146 -19.12 5.72 6.21
N ASP A 147 -19.27 6.69 5.30
CA ASP A 147 -19.69 6.45 3.93
C ASP A 147 -18.52 5.91 3.11
N GLU A 148 -17.34 6.54 3.20
CA GLU A 148 -16.08 6.04 2.62
C GLU A 148 -15.76 4.64 3.15
N ARG A 149 -15.88 4.44 4.46
CA ARG A 149 -15.62 3.14 5.10
C ARG A 149 -16.53 2.06 4.53
N LEU A 150 -17.82 2.33 4.40
CA LEU A 150 -18.79 1.37 3.88
C LEU A 150 -18.61 1.13 2.38
N GLU A 151 -18.27 2.17 1.60
CA GLU A 151 -17.97 2.06 0.18
C GLU A 151 -16.78 1.11 -0.06
N LEU A 152 -15.65 1.33 0.62
CA LEU A 152 -14.47 0.49 0.47
C LEU A 152 -14.70 -0.92 1.00
N ALA A 153 -15.46 -1.09 2.08
CA ALA A 153 -15.81 -2.41 2.59
C ALA A 153 -16.61 -3.23 1.58
N LYS A 154 -17.57 -2.61 0.89
CA LYS A 154 -18.32 -3.23 -0.22
C LYS A 154 -17.42 -3.56 -1.39
N LYS A 155 -16.59 -2.59 -1.81
CA LYS A 155 -15.69 -2.75 -2.95
C LYS A 155 -14.69 -3.90 -2.77
N PHE A 156 -14.22 -4.12 -1.55
CA PHE A 156 -13.18 -5.11 -1.23
C PHE A 156 -13.71 -6.33 -0.47
N ASN A 157 -15.03 -6.57 -0.50
CA ASN A 157 -15.68 -7.72 0.14
C ASN A 157 -15.31 -7.90 1.63
N CYS A 158 -15.12 -6.80 2.36
CA CYS A 158 -14.85 -6.82 3.80
C CYS A 158 -16.18 -6.98 4.57
N HIS A 159 -16.78 -8.16 4.46
CA HIS A 159 -18.17 -8.41 4.87
C HIS A 159 -18.44 -8.14 6.35
N HIS A 160 -17.48 -8.37 7.25
CA HIS A 160 -17.65 -8.09 8.69
C HIS A 160 -17.94 -6.62 8.96
N ILE A 161 -17.33 -5.69 8.21
CA ILE A 161 -17.58 -4.25 8.37
C ILE A 161 -19.01 -3.90 7.94
N ILE A 162 -19.50 -4.51 6.87
CA ILE A 162 -20.86 -4.30 6.37
C ILE A 162 -21.90 -4.84 7.37
N ILE A 163 -21.61 -6.01 7.96
CA ILE A 163 -22.44 -6.62 9.02
C ILE A 163 -22.46 -5.74 10.28
N ASP A 164 -21.30 -5.27 10.72
CA ASP A 164 -21.14 -4.34 11.85
C ASP A 164 -21.92 -3.04 11.61
N ASP A 165 -21.92 -2.51 10.39
CA ASP A 165 -22.66 -1.31 10.01
C ASP A 165 -24.18 -1.51 10.16
N PHE A 166 -24.75 -2.61 9.64
CA PHE A 166 -26.17 -2.91 9.84
C PHE A 166 -26.53 -3.07 11.32
N ALA A 167 -25.69 -3.76 12.10
CA ALA A 167 -25.89 -3.92 13.53
C ALA A 167 -25.88 -2.57 14.26
N SER A 168 -24.93 -1.69 13.93
CA SER A 168 -24.83 -0.34 14.52
C SER A 168 -26.06 0.53 14.21
N LYS A 169 -26.59 0.42 12.99
CA LYS A 169 -27.81 1.10 12.53
C LYS A 169 -29.09 0.45 13.06
N LYS A 170 -28.97 -0.72 13.70
CA LYS A 170 -30.06 -1.57 14.19
C LYS A 170 -31.00 -2.02 13.08
N ASP A 171 -30.50 -2.17 11.86
CA ASP A 171 -31.26 -2.57 10.69
C ASP A 171 -31.25 -4.10 10.52
N ARG A 172 -32.18 -4.76 11.22
CA ARG A 172 -32.30 -6.21 11.20
C ARG A 172 -32.67 -6.74 9.82
N ARG A 173 -33.58 -6.05 9.15
CA ARG A 173 -34.10 -6.46 7.84
C ARG A 173 -33.00 -6.36 6.78
N GLY A 174 -32.24 -5.26 6.76
CA GLY A 174 -31.09 -5.10 5.89
C GLY A 174 -30.05 -6.19 6.10
N LEU A 175 -29.72 -6.52 7.35
CA LEU A 175 -28.77 -7.60 7.65
C LEU A 175 -29.29 -8.98 7.22
N LEU A 176 -30.59 -9.27 7.40
CA LEU A 176 -31.18 -10.51 6.92
C LEU A 176 -31.07 -10.66 5.40
N VAL A 177 -31.40 -9.59 4.66
CA VAL A 177 -31.28 -9.55 3.20
C VAL A 177 -29.81 -9.72 2.79
N TYR A 178 -28.90 -8.96 3.39
CA TYR A 178 -27.48 -9.04 3.07
C TYR A 178 -26.89 -10.43 3.36
N LYS A 179 -27.29 -11.09 4.45
CA LYS A 179 -26.87 -12.46 4.75
C LYS A 179 -27.21 -13.45 3.63
N THR A 180 -28.30 -13.23 2.88
CA THR A 180 -28.67 -14.10 1.74
C THR A 180 -27.72 -13.97 0.55
N THR A 181 -26.96 -12.87 0.44
CA THR A 181 -25.96 -12.67 -0.61
C THR A 181 -24.61 -13.29 -0.27
N LEU A 182 -24.39 -13.69 0.98
CA LEU A 182 -23.17 -14.34 1.42
C LEU A 182 -23.21 -15.83 1.08
N GLN A 183 -22.04 -16.40 0.75
CA GLN A 183 -21.91 -17.85 0.57
C GLN A 183 -22.33 -18.57 1.85
N LYS A 184 -23.26 -19.53 1.73
CA LYS A 184 -23.73 -20.34 2.87
C LYS A 184 -22.54 -21.00 3.56
N GLN A 185 -22.56 -21.00 4.90
CA GLN A 185 -21.51 -21.56 5.78
C GLN A 185 -20.13 -20.90 5.69
N SER A 186 -19.96 -19.83 4.89
CA SER A 186 -18.76 -19.00 4.99
C SER A 186 -18.64 -18.36 6.37
N GLU A 187 -17.42 -17.96 6.75
CA GLU A 187 -17.15 -17.25 7.99
C GLU A 187 -18.08 -16.03 8.18
N SER A 188 -18.22 -15.21 7.14
CA SER A 188 -19.08 -14.02 7.18
C SER A 188 -20.57 -14.34 7.27
N TYR A 189 -21.02 -15.44 6.67
CA TYR A 189 -22.40 -15.91 6.83
C TYR A 189 -22.69 -16.32 8.28
N CYS A 190 -21.77 -17.07 8.89
CA CYS A 190 -21.85 -17.46 10.29
C CYS A 190 -21.78 -16.24 11.21
N TYR A 191 -20.91 -15.28 10.91
CA TYR A 191 -20.82 -14.02 11.66
C TYR A 191 -22.13 -13.24 11.62
N ALA A 192 -22.74 -13.07 10.44
CA ALA A 192 -24.06 -12.43 10.31
C ALA A 192 -25.13 -13.15 11.15
N ASP A 193 -25.10 -14.48 11.19
CA ASP A 193 -26.03 -15.28 12.00
C ASP A 193 -25.85 -15.05 13.51
N VAL A 194 -24.60 -15.01 13.98
CA VAL A 194 -24.26 -14.70 15.38
C VAL A 194 -24.77 -13.31 15.75
N ILE A 195 -24.50 -12.31 14.91
CA ILE A 195 -24.94 -10.93 15.15
C ILE A 195 -26.47 -10.82 15.19
N LEU A 196 -27.18 -11.47 14.26
CA LEU A 196 -28.66 -11.50 14.22
C LEU A 196 -29.30 -12.14 15.46
N LYS A 197 -28.62 -13.15 16.05
CA LYS A 197 -29.07 -13.88 17.24
C LYS A 197 -28.59 -13.25 18.55
N SER A 198 -27.70 -12.26 18.48
CA SER A 198 -27.12 -11.62 19.66
C SER A 198 -28.22 -10.96 20.50
N PRO A 199 -28.37 -11.33 21.79
CA PRO A 199 -29.35 -10.71 22.69
C PRO A 199 -29.00 -9.25 23.03
N ASN A 200 -27.76 -8.84 22.76
CA ASN A 200 -27.27 -7.48 23.05
C ASN A 200 -27.71 -6.45 22.00
N THR A 201 -28.15 -6.89 20.82
CA THR A 201 -28.56 -5.98 19.75
C THR A 201 -30.06 -5.67 19.86
N LYS A 202 -30.40 -4.46 20.31
CA LYS A 202 -31.77 -3.94 20.29
C LYS A 202 -32.12 -3.45 18.89
N TRP A 203 -32.71 -4.33 18.08
CA TRP A 203 -33.14 -4.03 16.71
C TRP A 203 -34.23 -2.96 16.68
N LYS A 204 -34.24 -2.13 15.62
CA LYS A 204 -35.40 -1.32 15.29
C LYS A 204 -36.42 -2.29 14.67
N ASN A 205 -37.61 -2.38 15.26
CA ASN A 205 -38.71 -3.18 14.73
C ASN A 205 -39.14 -2.65 13.36
#